data_AF-U1LBG7-F1
#
_entry.id   AF-U1LBG7-F1
#
_cell.length_a   1.000
_cell.length_b   1.000
_cell.length_c   1.000
_cell.angle_alpha   90.00
_cell.angle_beta   90.00
_cell.angle_gamma   90.00
#
_symmetry.space_group_name_H-M   'P 1'
#
loop_
_entity.id
_entity.type
_entity.pdbx_description
1 polymer ?
#
loop_
_entity_poly.entity_id
_entity_poly.type
_entity_poly.pdbx_seq_one_letter_code
_entity_poly.pdbx_strand_id
1 'polypeptide(L)'
;MSTEWDDEELEPQREWTAADRWRLAAWALVFANIFGVLLLAPVGDGSLGNAAQASGADDGPARFLFWVTLLACTLIGNGIGAAAAAAKQRWAILAPVAAAVGSWGAFLVASTLVSS
;
A
#
# COMPACT_ATOMS: atom_id res chain seq x y z
N MET A 1 -3.84 -13.99 52.69
CA MET A 1 -3.00 -12.95 52.08
C MET A 1 -3.22 -13.07 50.59
N SER A 2 -4.24 -12.38 50.09
CA SER A 2 -4.58 -12.37 48.66
C SER A 2 -3.57 -11.50 47.94
N THR A 3 -2.84 -12.09 47.00
CA THR A 3 -2.05 -11.39 45.99
C THR A 3 -3.04 -10.71 45.06
N GLU A 4 -3.53 -9.55 45.50
CA GLU A 4 -4.19 -8.58 44.65
C GLU A 4 -3.07 -8.00 43.79
N TRP A 5 -3.02 -8.45 42.54
CA TRP A 5 -2.13 -7.86 41.56
C TRP A 5 -2.62 -6.43 41.36
N ASP A 6 -1.78 -5.45 41.69
CA ASP A 6 -2.03 -4.04 41.36
C ASP A 6 -2.17 -3.94 39.83
N ASP A 7 -3.40 -4.02 39.33
CA ASP A 7 -3.76 -3.78 37.94
C ASP A 7 -3.41 -2.33 37.51
N GLU A 8 -2.89 -1.50 38.41
CA GLU A 8 -2.39 -0.14 38.17
C GLU A 8 -0.91 -0.08 37.76
N GLU A 9 -0.14 -1.18 37.81
CA GLU A 9 1.21 -1.26 37.20
C GLU A 9 1.20 -1.57 35.68
N LEU A 10 0.03 -1.53 35.05
CA LEU A 10 -0.09 -1.56 33.59
C LEU A 10 0.41 -0.24 33.01
N GLU A 11 1.61 -0.30 32.40
CA GLU A 11 2.33 0.71 31.63
C GLU A 11 1.76 2.15 31.64
N PRO A 12 2.55 3.18 32.02
CA PRO A 12 2.08 4.57 32.02
C PRO A 12 1.43 4.88 30.68
N GLN A 13 0.15 5.22 30.68
CA GLN A 13 -0.63 5.44 29.45
C GLN A 13 0.15 6.40 28.55
N ARG A 14 0.82 5.85 27.54
CA ARG A 14 1.66 6.63 26.64
C ARG A 14 0.73 7.58 25.90
N GLU A 15 0.78 8.86 26.24
CA GLU A 15 0.02 9.87 25.48
C GLU A 15 0.52 9.88 24.04
N TRP A 16 -0.36 9.47 23.11
CA TRP A 16 -0.01 9.41 21.70
C TRP A 16 0.07 10.81 21.12
N THR A 17 1.27 11.24 20.74
CA THR A 17 1.45 12.50 20.03
C THR A 17 0.83 12.42 18.63
N ALA A 18 0.45 13.57 18.07
CA ALA A 18 -0.04 13.63 16.68
C ALA A 18 0.96 13.05 15.67
N ALA A 19 2.27 13.22 15.92
CA ALA A 19 3.32 12.66 15.08
C ALA A 19 3.34 11.12 15.13
N ASP A 20 3.09 10.52 16.29
CA ASP A 20 3.04 9.06 16.43
C ASP A 20 1.82 8.47 15.73
N ARG A 21 0.67 9.17 15.77
CA ARG A 21 -0.52 8.79 15.01
C ARG A 21 -0.26 8.80 13.50
N TRP A 22 0.42 9.83 13.00
CA TRP A 22 0.78 9.91 11.57
C TRP A 22 1.78 8.84 11.14
N ARG A 23 2.72 8.46 12.01
CA ARG A 23 3.64 7.34 11.74
C ARG A 23 2.92 6.01 11.71
N LEU A 24 2.02 5.75 12.65
CA LEU A 24 1.19 4.55 12.64
C LEU A 24 0.31 4.52 11.38
N ALA A 25 -0.30 5.64 11.00
CA ALA A 25 -1.09 5.74 9.78
C ALA A 25 -0.25 5.47 8.53
N ALA A 26 0.99 5.96 8.46
CA ALA A 26 1.90 5.67 7.36
C ALA A 26 2.20 4.16 7.26
N TRP A 27 2.49 3.51 8.39
CA TRP A 27 2.70 2.05 8.43
C TRP A 27 1.44 1.26 8.05
N ALA A 28 0.29 1.62 8.61
CA ALA A 28 -0.99 0.99 8.28
C ALA A 28 -1.28 1.10 6.79
N LEU A 29 -1.04 2.27 6.19
CA LEU A 29 -1.22 2.50 4.76
C LEU A 29 -0.25 1.67 3.91
N VAL A 30 1.02 1.59 4.29
CA VAL A 30 2.01 0.74 3.63
C VAL A 30 1.54 -0.72 3.62
N PHE A 31 1.17 -1.26 4.78
CA PHE A 31 0.73 -2.65 4.89
C PHE A 31 -0.56 -2.91 4.12
N ALA A 32 -1.56 -2.04 4.26
CA ALA A 32 -2.82 -2.15 3.55
C ALA A 32 -2.62 -2.08 2.02
N ASN A 33 -1.74 -1.19 1.55
CA ASN A 33 -1.43 -1.07 0.14
C ASN A 33 -0.74 -2.32 -0.40
N ILE A 34 0.30 -2.82 0.27
CA ILE A 34 0.99 -4.05 -0.13
C ILE A 34 0.02 -5.23 -0.15
N PHE A 35 -0.76 -5.40 0.90
CA PHE A 35 -1.73 -6.49 1.00
C PHE A 35 -2.78 -6.41 -0.09
N GLY A 36 -3.36 -5.23 -0.32
CA GLY A 36 -4.34 -5.01 -1.39
C GLY A 36 -3.78 -5.28 -2.78
N VAL A 37 -2.56 -4.78 -3.07
CA VAL A 37 -1.87 -5.06 -4.33
C VAL A 37 -1.60 -6.55 -4.50
N LEU A 38 -1.11 -7.25 -3.47
CA LEU A 38 -0.84 -8.69 -3.57
C LEU A 38 -2.10 -9.51 -3.82
N LEU A 39 -3.24 -9.12 -3.23
CA LEU A 39 -4.51 -9.80 -3.44
C LEU A 39 -5.13 -9.52 -4.80
N LEU A 40 -5.03 -8.28 -5.30
CA LEU A 40 -5.78 -7.84 -6.47
C LEU A 40 -4.95 -7.72 -7.74
N ALA A 41 -3.62 -7.72 -7.67
CA ALA A 41 -2.78 -7.66 -8.87
C ALA A 41 -3.10 -8.76 -9.91
N PRO A 42 -3.41 -10.02 -9.53
CA PRO A 42 -3.85 -11.02 -10.51
C PRO A 42 -5.14 -10.64 -11.25
N VAL A 43 -6.05 -9.91 -10.61
CA VAL A 43 -7.30 -9.43 -11.22
C VAL A 43 -6.99 -8.36 -12.27
N GLY A 44 -6.11 -7.41 -11.97
CA GLY A 44 -5.70 -6.37 -12.91
C GLY A 44 -4.86 -6.90 -14.08
N ASP A 45 -4.00 -7.88 -13.82
CA ASP A 45 -3.25 -8.58 -14.87
C ASP A 45 -4.19 -9.35 -15.81
N GLY A 46 -5.17 -10.06 -15.24
CA GLY A 46 -6.19 -10.77 -16.00
C GLY A 46 -7.08 -9.86 -16.84
N SER A 47 -7.40 -8.66 -16.34
CA SER A 47 -8.20 -7.69 -17.11
C SER A 47 -7.44 -7.17 -18.34
N LEU A 48 -6.13 -6.92 -18.22
CA LEU A 48 -5.29 -6.55 -19.37
C LEU A 48 -5.24 -7.67 -20.42
N GLY A 49 -5.10 -8.92 -19.99
CA GLY A 49 -5.13 -10.08 -20.90
C GLY A 49 -6.47 -10.19 -21.64
N ASN A 50 -7.60 -10.01 -20.94
CA ASN A 50 -8.93 -10.03 -21.54
C ASN A 50 -9.13 -8.89 -22.54
N ALA A 51 -8.68 -7.67 -22.21
CA ALA A 51 -8.79 -6.51 -23.11
C ALA A 51 -7.94 -6.68 -24.38
N ALA A 52 -6.75 -7.26 -24.25
CA ALA A 52 -5.89 -7.56 -25.39
C ALA A 52 -6.50 -8.65 -26.30
N GLN A 53 -7.06 -9.71 -25.71
CA GLN A 53 -7.79 -10.73 -26.48
C GLN A 53 -8.99 -10.14 -27.23
N ALA A 54 -9.76 -9.25 -26.60
CA ALA A 54 -10.92 -8.60 -27.23
C ALA A 54 -10.53 -7.68 -28.39
N SER A 55 -9.35 -7.04 -28.31
CA SER A 55 -8.86 -6.10 -29.33
C SER A 55 -7.94 -6.74 -30.37
N GLY A 56 -7.54 -8.02 -30.19
CA GLY A 56 -6.53 -8.68 -31.02
C GLY A 56 -5.12 -8.10 -30.87
N ALA A 57 -4.85 -7.37 -29.78
CA ALA A 57 -3.58 -6.74 -29.48
C ALA A 57 -2.66 -7.66 -28.66
N ASP A 58 -1.36 -7.34 -28.65
CA ASP A 58 -0.37 -7.99 -27.76
C ASP A 58 -0.51 -7.43 -26.33
N ASP A 59 -0.68 -8.32 -25.35
CA ASP A 59 -0.83 -7.97 -23.93
C ASP A 59 0.52 -7.79 -23.22
N GLY A 60 1.62 -8.29 -23.80
CA GLY A 60 2.94 -8.33 -23.19
C GLY A 60 3.44 -6.96 -22.69
N PRO A 61 3.43 -5.90 -23.52
CA PRO A 61 3.89 -4.58 -23.09
C PRO A 61 3.05 -3.96 -21.98
N ALA A 62 1.71 -4.09 -22.04
CA ALA A 62 0.80 -3.53 -21.07
C ALA A 62 0.92 -4.23 -19.71
N ARG A 63 1.01 -5.56 -19.71
CA ARG A 63 1.21 -6.35 -18.49
C ARG A 63 2.58 -6.10 -17.87
N PHE A 64 3.63 -6.00 -18.69
CA PHE A 64 4.96 -5.63 -18.19
C PHE A 64 4.95 -4.28 -17.49
N LEU A 65 4.36 -3.26 -18.12
CA LEU A 65 4.26 -1.92 -17.54
C LEU A 65 3.47 -1.95 -16.22
N PHE A 66 2.34 -2.67 -16.18
CA PHE A 66 1.54 -2.83 -14.97
C PHE A 66 2.36 -3.40 -13.80
N TRP A 67 3.07 -4.51 -14.01
CA TRP A 67 3.88 -5.13 -12.97
C TRP A 67 5.08 -4.29 -12.56
N VAL A 68 5.75 -3.62 -13.50
CA VAL A 68 6.85 -2.69 -13.19
C VAL A 68 6.34 -1.51 -12.37
N THR A 69 5.18 -0.93 -12.72
CA THR A 69 4.57 0.15 -11.96
C THR A 69 4.19 -0.30 -10.55
N LEU A 70 3.54 -1.47 -10.40
CA LEU A 70 3.22 -2.02 -9.09
C LEU A 70 4.47 -2.25 -8.24
N LEU A 71 5.52 -2.82 -8.85
CA LEU A 71 6.80 -3.05 -8.18
C LEU A 71 7.45 -1.74 -7.76
N ALA A 72 7.49 -0.73 -8.62
CA ALA A 72 8.06 0.58 -8.33
C ALA A 72 7.30 1.29 -7.22
N CYS A 73 5.97 1.36 -7.28
CA CYS A 73 5.15 1.93 -6.22
C CYS A 73 5.34 1.20 -4.89
N THR A 74 5.45 -0.13 -4.94
CA THR A 74 5.62 -0.97 -3.75
C THR A 74 7.01 -0.82 -3.12
N LEU A 75 8.09 -0.96 -3.89
CA LEU A 75 9.45 -0.87 -3.36
C LEU A 75 9.83 0.56 -3.01
N ILE A 76 9.60 1.50 -3.92
CA ILE A 76 10.09 2.87 -3.76
C ILE A 76 9.20 3.64 -2.81
N GLY A 77 7.90 3.68 -3.05
CA GLY A 77 7.02 4.54 -2.24
C GLY A 77 6.74 3.98 -0.85
N ASN A 78 6.55 2.66 -0.69
CA ASN A 78 6.44 2.08 0.65
C ASN A 78 7.78 1.98 1.37
N GLY A 79 8.88 1.68 0.66
CA GLY A 79 10.23 1.61 1.26
C GLY A 79 10.71 2.96 1.77
N ILE A 80 10.55 4.03 0.97
CA ILE A 80 10.84 5.41 1.39
C ILE A 80 9.91 5.82 2.54
N GLY A 81 8.63 5.48 2.46
CA GLY A 81 7.65 5.76 3.52
C GLY A 81 8.00 5.10 4.86
N ALA A 82 8.35 3.82 4.83
CA ALA A 82 8.80 3.05 5.98
C ALA A 82 10.09 3.63 6.58
N ALA A 83 11.07 3.96 5.73
CA ALA A 83 12.33 4.57 6.16
C ALA A 83 12.10 5.96 6.78
N ALA A 84 11.26 6.80 6.17
CA ALA A 84 10.91 8.11 6.69
C ALA A 84 10.13 8.01 8.02
N ALA A 85 9.24 7.03 8.16
CA ALA A 85 8.51 6.76 9.39
C ALA A 85 9.45 6.30 10.52
N ALA A 86 10.39 5.39 10.22
CA ALA A 86 11.42 4.93 11.15
C ALA A 86 12.36 6.08 11.58
N ALA A 87 12.72 6.95 10.64
CA ALA A 87 13.51 8.16 10.89
C ALA A 87 12.69 9.31 11.50
N LYS A 88 11.45 9.05 11.92
CA LYS A 88 10.59 10.00 12.65
C LYS A 88 10.26 11.29 11.88
N GLN A 89 10.38 11.27 10.55
CA GLN A 89 10.18 12.43 9.69
C GLN A 89 8.70 12.85 9.62
N ARG A 90 8.44 14.18 9.64
CA ARG A 90 7.08 14.74 9.60
C ARG A 90 6.32 14.45 8.30
N TRP A 91 7.04 14.12 7.23
CA TRP A 91 6.51 13.90 5.89
C TRP A 91 6.39 12.40 5.52
N ALA A 92 6.58 11.51 6.50
CA ALA A 92 6.63 10.06 6.29
C ALA A 92 5.40 9.46 5.59
N ILE A 93 4.25 10.13 5.66
CA ILE A 93 3.02 9.67 5.02
C ILE A 93 2.91 9.99 3.52
N LEU A 94 3.68 10.97 3.02
CA LEU A 94 3.55 11.40 1.62
C LEU A 94 3.93 10.30 0.63
N ALA A 95 5.02 9.58 0.90
CA ALA A 95 5.49 8.51 0.02
C ALA A 95 4.53 7.28 -0.01
N PRO A 96 4.01 6.79 1.13
CA PRO A 96 2.95 5.78 1.15
C PRO A 96 1.67 6.18 0.41
N VAL A 97 1.25 7.45 0.55
CA VAL A 97 0.07 7.95 -0.16
C VAL A 97 0.31 7.98 -1.66
N ALA A 98 1.45 8.49 -2.12
CA ALA A 98 1.81 8.49 -3.53
C ALA A 98 1.91 7.06 -4.10
N ALA A 99 2.50 6.13 -3.35
CA ALA A 99 2.52 4.71 -3.70
C ALA A 99 1.12 4.14 -3.88
N ALA A 100 0.22 4.37 -2.92
CA ALA A 100 -1.14 3.89 -2.99
C ALA A 100 -1.84 4.46 -4.24
N VAL A 101 -1.78 5.78 -4.45
CA VAL A 101 -2.40 6.41 -5.64
C VAL A 101 -1.85 5.81 -6.94
N GLY A 102 -0.53 5.60 -7.05
CA GLY A 102 0.07 4.99 -8.23
C GLY A 102 -0.37 3.54 -8.46
N SER A 103 -0.34 2.72 -7.41
CA SER A 103 -0.74 1.30 -7.47
C SER A 103 -2.22 1.13 -7.84
N TRP A 104 -3.10 1.86 -7.16
CA TRP A 104 -4.55 1.76 -7.39
C TRP A 104 -4.98 2.47 -8.67
N GLY A 105 -4.28 3.54 -9.08
CA GLY A 105 -4.48 4.16 -10.39
C GLY A 105 -4.20 3.20 -11.54
N ALA A 106 -3.08 2.47 -11.49
CA ALA A 106 -2.76 1.45 -12.48
C ALA A 106 -3.83 0.34 -12.53
N PHE A 107 -4.31 -0.10 -11.35
CA PHE A 107 -5.38 -1.08 -11.24
C PHE A 107 -6.70 -0.58 -11.85
N LEU A 108 -7.11 0.65 -11.54
CA LEU A 108 -8.32 1.25 -12.09
C LEU A 108 -8.27 1.31 -13.62
N VAL A 109 -7.16 1.80 -14.18
CA VAL A 109 -6.96 1.85 -15.64
C VAL A 109 -7.08 0.46 -16.25
N ALA A 110 -6.36 -0.53 -15.71
CA ALA A 110 -6.42 -1.91 -16.16
C ALA A 110 -7.85 -2.49 -16.11
N SER A 111 -8.62 -2.18 -15.07
CA SER A 111 -9.99 -2.67 -14.91
C SER A 111 -10.99 -2.02 -15.88
N THR A 112 -10.80 -0.74 -16.21
CA THR A 112 -11.71 -0.02 -17.13
C THR A 112 -11.56 -0.44 -18.59
N LEU A 113 -10.40 -0.97 -18.99
CA LEU A 113 -10.14 -1.40 -20.37
C LEU A 113 -10.99 -2.58 -20.83
N VAL A 114 -11.53 -3.38 -19.90
CA VAL A 114 -12.47 -4.50 -20.20
C VAL A 114 -13.92 -4.03 -20.26
N SER A 115 -14.22 -2.87 -19.68
CA SER A 115 -15.58 -2.33 -19.56
C SER A 115 -15.98 -1.43 -20.75
N SER A 116 -15.08 -1.26 -21.72
CA SER A 116 -15.19 -0.36 -22.88
C SER A 116 -15.41 -1.16 -24.16
#